data_AF-F9H9U7-F1
#
_entry.id   AF-F9H9U7-F1
#
_cell.length_a   1.000
_cell.length_b   1.000
_cell.length_c   1.000
_cell.angle_alpha   90.00
_cell.angle_beta   90.00
_cell.angle_gamma   90.00
#
_symmetry.space_group_name_H-M   'P 1'
#
loop_
_entity.id
_entity.type
_entity.pdbx_description
1 polymer ?
#
loop_
_entity_poly.entity_id
_entity_poly.type
_entity_poly.pdbx_seq_one_letter_code
_entity_poly.pdbx_strand_id
1 'polypeptide(L)'
;MKHFGLTRNGQNYKRIAEAFSKLNENTALYIPETLPDGRRSIIMTQLFSRIRFVEDGLVEFKFSEDAGPLVFELKKNYYSFQLAELARIKSKYALILMKLWESKRFGNQAVTTIQGSLEDWQDWFLGEEKQWSAGLFKRNALLVASEELENKLNVAITLTTIKKGRKIVGYEMQIVDNRQPTTAEVIQHATENSHQTDIYDFLD
;
A
#
# COMPACT_ATOMS: atom_id res chain seq x y z
N MET A 1 19.67 3.22 2.45
CA MET A 1 20.27 2.49 3.60
C MET A 1 19.88 3.10 4.95
N LYS A 2 20.07 4.42 5.19
CA LYS A 2 19.72 5.07 6.48
C LYS A 2 18.23 4.97 6.87
N HIS A 3 17.31 5.16 5.91
CA HIS A 3 15.86 5.09 6.18
C HIS A 3 15.33 3.71 6.61
N PHE A 4 16.09 2.64 6.38
CA PHE A 4 15.73 1.27 6.76
C PHE A 4 16.55 0.75 7.96
N GLY A 5 17.37 1.60 8.60
CA GLY A 5 18.25 1.19 9.70
C GLY A 5 19.28 0.12 9.32
N LEU A 6 19.66 0.03 8.04
CA LEU A 6 20.56 -1.01 7.53
C LEU A 6 22.03 -0.58 7.64
N THR A 7 22.86 -1.44 8.24
CA THR A 7 24.32 -1.27 8.37
C THR A 7 25.05 -1.65 7.07
N ARG A 8 26.26 -1.12 6.84
CA ARG A 8 27.14 -1.56 5.74
C ARG A 8 27.79 -2.91 6.11
N ASN A 9 27.04 -4.00 6.05
CA ASN A 9 27.57 -5.37 6.19
C ASN A 9 27.05 -6.25 5.05
N GLY A 10 27.82 -7.28 4.65
CA GLY A 10 27.54 -8.12 3.48
C GLY A 10 26.17 -8.80 3.48
N GLN A 11 25.59 -9.05 4.65
CA GLN A 11 24.22 -9.57 4.78
C GLN A 11 23.14 -8.62 4.24
N ASN A 12 23.34 -7.30 4.35
CA ASN A 12 22.37 -6.32 3.84
C ASN A 12 22.45 -6.19 2.33
N TYR A 13 23.64 -6.31 1.74
CA TYR A 13 23.80 -6.34 0.30
C TYR A 13 23.13 -7.58 -0.31
N LYS A 14 23.36 -8.76 0.30
CA LYS A 14 22.68 -10.01 -0.09
C LYS A 14 21.15 -9.87 -0.05
N ARG A 15 20.60 -9.26 1.00
CA ARG A 15 19.15 -9.00 1.10
C ARG A 15 18.62 -8.11 -0.02
N ILE A 16 19.35 -7.06 -0.39
CA ILE A 16 18.97 -6.18 -1.50
C ILE A 16 18.99 -6.96 -2.82
N ALA A 17 20.05 -7.73 -3.07
CA ALA A 17 20.15 -8.57 -4.26
C ALA A 17 19.01 -9.58 -4.35
N GLU A 18 18.72 -10.30 -3.26
CA GLU A 18 17.59 -11.24 -3.19
C GLU A 18 16.24 -10.56 -3.40
N ALA A 19 16.04 -9.35 -2.86
CA ALA A 19 14.80 -8.60 -3.04
C ALA A 19 14.59 -8.20 -4.50
N PHE A 20 15.62 -7.68 -5.17
CA PHE A 20 15.57 -7.34 -6.58
C PHE A 20 15.43 -8.57 -7.48
N SER A 21 16.09 -9.69 -7.17
CA SER A 21 15.91 -10.97 -7.89
C SER A 21 14.45 -11.41 -7.82
N LYS A 22 13.89 -11.47 -6.61
CA LYS A 22 12.49 -11.83 -6.40
C LYS A 22 11.54 -10.89 -7.12
N LEU A 23 11.82 -9.58 -7.09
CA LEU A 23 10.97 -8.59 -7.74
C LEU A 23 11.04 -8.72 -9.27
N ASN A 24 12.21 -9.02 -9.83
CA ASN A 24 12.36 -9.25 -11.26
C ASN A 24 11.72 -10.56 -11.72
N GLU A 25 11.87 -11.63 -10.95
CA GLU A 25 11.39 -12.98 -11.30
C GLU A 25 9.89 -13.17 -11.08
N ASN A 26 9.32 -12.54 -10.05
CA ASN A 26 7.93 -12.78 -9.64
C ASN A 26 6.97 -11.63 -10.02
N THR A 27 7.42 -10.61 -10.76
CA THR A 27 6.58 -9.47 -11.16
C THR A 27 6.47 -9.38 -12.68
N ALA A 28 5.92 -10.45 -13.28
CA ALA A 28 5.40 -10.35 -14.63
C ALA A 28 4.21 -9.39 -14.62
N LEU A 29 4.24 -8.41 -15.53
CA LEU A 29 3.19 -7.43 -15.70
C LEU A 29 2.36 -7.83 -16.93
N TYR A 30 1.05 -7.83 -16.74
CA TYR A 30 0.06 -8.09 -17.78
C TYR A 30 -0.78 -6.82 -17.95
N ILE A 31 -0.47 -6.04 -18.99
CA ILE A 31 -1.10 -4.74 -19.23
C ILE A 31 -2.14 -4.92 -20.34
N PRO A 32 -3.45 -4.82 -20.03
CA PRO A 32 -4.48 -4.88 -21.05
C PRO A 32 -4.47 -3.60 -21.88
N GLU A 33 -4.64 -3.73 -23.20
CA GLU A 33 -4.72 -2.62 -24.14
C GLU A 33 -5.88 -2.84 -25.12
N THR A 34 -6.44 -1.75 -25.62
CA THR A 34 -7.38 -1.78 -26.75
C THR A 34 -6.73 -1.09 -27.92
N LEU A 35 -6.54 -1.83 -29.01
CA LEU A 35 -5.96 -1.32 -30.23
C LEU A 35 -6.92 -0.31 -30.91
N PRO A 36 -6.41 0.57 -31.80
CA PRO A 36 -7.25 1.55 -32.49
C PRO A 36 -8.43 0.97 -33.28
N ASP A 37 -8.33 -0.31 -33.67
CA ASP A 37 -9.38 -1.05 -34.38
C ASP A 37 -10.39 -1.74 -33.45
N GLY A 38 -10.30 -1.52 -32.14
CA GLY A 38 -11.21 -2.06 -31.13
C GLY A 38 -10.86 -3.47 -30.64
N ARG A 39 -9.82 -4.12 -31.18
CA ARG A 39 -9.36 -5.42 -30.67
C ARG A 39 -8.67 -5.28 -29.32
N ARG A 40 -8.85 -6.26 -28.45
CA ARG A 40 -8.18 -6.35 -27.16
C ARG A 40 -6.83 -7.06 -27.31
N SER A 41 -5.80 -6.50 -26.69
CA SER A 41 -4.46 -7.07 -26.56
C SER A 41 -4.05 -7.14 -25.08
N ILE A 42 -3.06 -7.97 -24.78
CA ILE A 42 -2.40 -8.00 -23.49
C ILE A 42 -0.90 -7.92 -23.74
N ILE A 43 -0.25 -6.94 -23.16
CA ILE A 43 1.21 -6.82 -23.15
C ILE A 43 1.72 -7.63 -21.96
N MET A 44 2.58 -8.61 -22.24
CA MET A 44 3.32 -9.34 -21.21
C MET A 44 4.72 -8.73 -21.12
N THR A 45 5.02 -8.10 -20.00
CA THR A 45 6.27 -7.37 -19.79
C THR A 45 6.77 -7.59 -18.36
N GLN A 46 7.89 -6.97 -18.02
CA GLN A 46 8.54 -7.10 -16.72
C GLN A 46 8.71 -5.72 -16.07
N LEU A 47 8.86 -5.69 -14.76
CA LEU A 47 8.99 -4.42 -14.04
C LEU A 47 10.27 -3.65 -14.41
N PHE A 48 11.40 -4.34 -14.57
CA PHE A 48 12.69 -3.70 -14.83
C PHE A 48 13.24 -4.11 -16.19
N SER A 49 13.68 -3.15 -17.01
CA SER A 49 14.48 -3.47 -18.20
C SER A 49 15.91 -3.85 -17.86
N ARG A 50 16.42 -3.38 -16.70
CA ARG A 50 17.80 -3.61 -16.28
C ARG A 50 17.95 -3.46 -14.77
N ILE A 51 18.72 -4.36 -14.16
CA ILE A 51 19.23 -4.24 -12.79
C ILE A 51 20.73 -4.49 -12.85
N ARG A 52 21.53 -3.61 -12.23
CA ARG A 52 22.98 -3.70 -12.14
C ARG A 52 23.40 -3.58 -10.68
N PHE A 53 24.15 -4.57 -10.24
CA PHE A 53 24.81 -4.62 -8.95
C PHE A 53 26.29 -4.24 -9.14
N VAL A 54 26.75 -3.23 -8.44
CA VAL A 54 28.15 -2.79 -8.45
C VAL A 54 28.82 -3.27 -7.17
N GLU A 55 30.09 -3.70 -7.29
CA GLU A 55 30.85 -4.29 -6.18
C GLU A 55 30.95 -3.37 -4.94
N ASP A 56 30.93 -2.05 -5.15
CA ASP A 56 30.95 -1.03 -4.09
C ASP A 56 29.62 -0.89 -3.32
N GLY A 57 28.62 -1.69 -3.69
CA GLY A 57 27.30 -1.70 -3.07
C GLY A 57 26.26 -0.80 -3.74
N LEU A 58 26.61 -0.11 -4.84
CA LEU A 58 25.64 0.63 -5.65
C LEU A 58 24.74 -0.34 -6.43
N VAL A 59 23.42 -0.09 -6.39
CA VAL A 59 22.46 -0.80 -7.22
C VAL A 59 21.79 0.20 -8.14
N GLU A 60 21.94 -0.03 -9.44
CA GLU A 60 21.28 0.76 -10.48
C GLU A 60 20.18 -0.09 -11.10
N PHE A 61 19.00 0.48 -11.32
CA PHE A 61 17.95 -0.20 -12.06
C PHE A 61 17.24 0.78 -13.00
N LYS A 62 16.59 0.23 -14.02
CA LYS A 62 15.76 0.96 -14.96
C LYS A 62 14.43 0.22 -15.10
N PHE A 63 13.32 0.92 -14.87
CA PHE A 63 11.99 0.38 -15.17
C PHE A 63 11.86 0.10 -16.67
N SER A 64 11.08 -0.91 -17.03
CA SER A 64 10.73 -1.12 -18.44
C SER A 64 9.93 0.08 -18.97
N GLU A 65 9.94 0.26 -20.28
CA GLU A 65 9.17 1.31 -20.94
C GLU A 65 7.67 1.16 -20.64
N ASP A 66 7.16 -0.07 -20.67
CA ASP A 66 5.77 -0.40 -20.37
C ASP A 66 5.41 -0.16 -18.89
N ALA A 67 6.35 -0.40 -17.96
CA ALA A 67 6.12 -0.15 -16.53
C ALA A 67 6.19 1.35 -16.17
N GLY A 68 6.84 2.17 -16.99
CA GLY A 68 7.05 3.59 -16.74
C GLY A 68 5.75 4.37 -16.43
N PRO A 69 4.73 4.31 -17.30
CA PRO A 69 3.43 4.95 -17.07
C PRO A 69 2.78 4.50 -15.77
N LEU A 70 2.78 3.20 -15.49
CA LEU A 70 2.20 2.65 -14.25
C LEU A 70 2.89 3.21 -13.01
N VAL A 71 4.22 3.27 -13.00
CA VAL A 71 4.99 3.86 -11.89
C VAL A 71 4.72 5.35 -11.73
N PHE A 72 4.50 6.07 -12.83
CA PHE A 72 4.15 7.49 -12.78
C PHE A 72 2.75 7.72 -12.23
N GLU A 73 1.77 6.91 -12.64
CA GLU A 73 0.41 6.95 -12.07
C GLU A 73 0.39 6.59 -10.58
N LEU A 74 1.24 5.65 -10.14
CA LEU A 74 1.44 5.37 -8.72
C LEU A 74 1.91 6.61 -7.93
N LYS A 75 2.63 7.54 -8.56
CA LYS A 75 3.02 8.79 -7.89
C LYS A 75 1.85 9.75 -7.71
N LYS A 76 0.85 9.70 -8.60
CA LYS A 76 -0.28 10.65 -8.65
C LYS A 76 -1.50 10.17 -7.85
N ASN A 77 -1.79 8.87 -7.93
CA ASN A 77 -3.05 8.29 -7.47
C ASN A 77 -2.88 7.35 -6.27
N TYR A 78 -1.68 7.19 -5.73
CA TYR A 78 -1.39 6.23 -4.67
C TYR A 78 -0.99 6.90 -3.37
N TYR A 79 -1.39 6.25 -2.29
CA TYR A 79 -1.31 6.69 -0.91
C TYR A 79 0.12 7.06 -0.51
N SER A 80 0.31 8.31 -0.08
CA SER A 80 1.59 8.89 0.34
C SER A 80 1.97 8.44 1.74
N PHE A 81 2.21 7.14 1.95
CA PHE A 81 2.96 6.76 3.14
C PHE A 81 4.37 7.31 3.04
N GLN A 82 4.84 7.94 4.11
CA GLN A 82 6.25 8.26 4.16
C GLN A 82 7.02 6.95 4.15
N LEU A 83 8.04 6.85 3.28
CA LEU A 83 8.89 5.67 3.22
C LEU A 83 9.47 5.31 4.61
N ALA A 84 9.69 6.32 5.45
CA ALA A 84 10.12 6.15 6.85
C ALA A 84 9.09 5.43 7.73
N GLU A 85 7.79 5.65 7.52
CA GLU A 85 6.72 4.94 8.22
C GLU A 85 6.65 3.48 7.75
N LEU A 86 6.62 3.26 6.42
CA LEU A 86 6.62 1.93 5.82
C LEU A 86 7.82 1.09 6.29
N ALA A 87 9.01 1.70 6.32
CA ALA A 87 10.26 1.04 6.72
C ALA A 87 10.25 0.55 8.17
N ARG A 88 9.41 1.14 9.04
CA ARG A 88 9.28 0.73 10.45
C ARG A 88 8.36 -0.46 10.61
N ILE A 89 7.41 -0.68 9.70
CA ILE A 89 6.46 -1.79 9.75
C ILE A 89 7.13 -3.09 9.30
N LYS A 90 6.96 -4.17 10.07
CA LYS A 90 7.62 -5.46 9.83
C LYS A 90 6.63 -6.61 9.62
N SER A 91 5.46 -6.60 10.26
CA SER A 91 4.46 -7.64 10.05
C SER A 91 3.87 -7.53 8.66
N LYS A 92 3.80 -8.66 7.97
CA LYS A 92 3.05 -8.75 6.71
C LYS A 92 1.59 -8.34 6.89
N TYR A 93 0.98 -8.62 8.04
CA TYR A 93 -0.42 -8.28 8.30
C TYR A 93 -0.60 -6.78 8.56
N ALA A 94 0.35 -6.14 9.23
CA ALA A 94 0.34 -4.69 9.39
C ALA A 94 0.52 -3.99 8.04
N LEU A 95 1.42 -4.48 7.18
CA LEU A 95 1.57 -3.97 5.81
C LEU A 95 0.29 -4.13 4.98
N ILE A 96 -0.41 -5.26 5.10
CA ILE A 96 -1.69 -5.48 4.41
C ILE A 96 -2.77 -4.56 4.96
N LEU A 97 -2.92 -4.47 6.29
CA LEU A 97 -3.92 -3.59 6.90
C LEU A 97 -3.69 -2.14 6.50
N MET A 98 -2.45 -1.70 6.49
CA MET A 98 -2.07 -0.36 6.09
C MET A 98 -2.41 -0.08 4.62
N LYS A 99 -2.21 -1.05 3.71
CA LYS A 99 -2.67 -0.94 2.30
C LYS A 99 -4.18 -0.90 2.19
N LEU A 100 -4.89 -1.76 2.93
CA LEU A 100 -6.35 -1.82 2.92
C LEU A 100 -6.98 -0.56 3.50
N TRP A 101 -6.41 -0.03 4.59
CA TRP A 101 -6.84 1.21 5.21
C TRP A 101 -6.81 2.35 4.20
N GLU A 102 -5.68 2.54 3.56
CA GLU A 102 -5.56 3.60 2.59
C GLU A 102 -6.40 3.34 1.34
N SER A 103 -6.51 2.10 0.87
CA SER A 103 -7.40 1.77 -0.26
C SER A 103 -8.87 2.15 -0.04
N LYS A 104 -9.27 2.29 1.23
CA LYS A 104 -10.61 2.74 1.67
C LYS A 104 -10.65 4.18 2.16
N ARG A 105 -9.49 4.84 2.31
CA ARG A 105 -9.40 6.23 2.74
C ARG A 105 -9.66 7.15 1.56
N PHE A 106 -10.67 8.01 1.68
CA PHE A 106 -10.95 9.00 0.65
C PHE A 106 -10.23 10.31 0.97
N GLY A 107 -9.20 10.65 0.18
CA GLY A 107 -8.35 11.81 0.43
C GLY A 107 -7.72 11.78 1.83
N ASN A 108 -7.69 12.92 2.51
CA ASN A 108 -7.11 13.06 3.85
C ASN A 108 -8.12 12.86 5.00
N GLN A 109 -9.15 12.03 4.82
CA GLN A 109 -10.08 11.72 5.90
C GLN A 109 -9.35 11.22 7.14
N ALA A 110 -9.65 11.83 8.29
CA ALA A 110 -9.05 11.45 9.57
C ALA A 110 -9.62 10.13 10.11
N VAL A 111 -10.79 9.70 9.66
CA VAL A 111 -11.45 8.48 10.11
C VAL A 111 -11.81 7.63 8.91
N THR A 112 -11.36 6.38 8.92
CA THR A 112 -11.72 5.38 7.91
C THR A 112 -12.42 4.21 8.59
N THR A 113 -13.60 3.84 8.10
CA THR A 113 -14.33 2.65 8.55
C THR A 113 -14.28 1.59 7.46
N ILE A 114 -13.80 0.41 7.83
CA ILE A 114 -13.71 -0.76 6.95
C ILE A 114 -14.63 -1.83 7.53
N GLN A 115 -15.68 -2.18 6.80
CA GLN A 115 -16.61 -3.22 7.18
C GLN A 115 -16.63 -4.32 6.11
N GLY A 116 -16.66 -5.57 6.56
CA GLY A 116 -16.67 -6.72 5.65
C GLY A 116 -17.09 -8.01 6.36
N SER A 117 -17.50 -9.00 5.58
CA SER A 117 -17.71 -10.35 6.07
C SER A 117 -16.39 -11.00 6.49
N LEU A 118 -16.47 -12.10 7.24
CA LEU A 118 -15.27 -12.87 7.61
C LEU A 118 -14.51 -13.36 6.38
N GLU A 119 -15.22 -13.64 5.29
CA GLU A 119 -14.63 -14.07 4.03
C GLU A 119 -13.88 -12.91 3.36
N ASP A 120 -14.51 -11.73 3.24
CA ASP A 120 -13.86 -10.54 2.67
C ASP A 120 -12.56 -10.19 3.41
N TRP A 121 -12.61 -10.19 4.75
CA TRP A 121 -11.44 -9.90 5.56
C TRP A 121 -10.33 -10.93 5.39
N GLN A 122 -10.67 -12.21 5.24
CA GLN A 122 -9.68 -13.25 5.02
C GLN A 122 -9.11 -13.21 3.61
N ASP A 123 -9.92 -12.92 2.60
CA ASP A 123 -9.44 -12.69 1.24
C ASP A 123 -8.43 -11.54 1.20
N TRP A 124 -8.77 -10.39 1.82
CA TRP A 124 -7.85 -9.24 1.89
C TRP A 124 -6.51 -9.56 2.57
N PHE A 125 -6.48 -10.44 3.57
CA PHE A 125 -5.28 -10.72 4.39
C PHE A 125 -4.50 -11.98 4.02
N LEU A 126 -5.19 -12.99 3.49
CA LEU A 126 -4.67 -14.33 3.27
C LEU A 126 -4.77 -14.77 1.80
N GLY A 127 -5.59 -14.09 1.00
CA GLY A 127 -6.01 -14.52 -0.33
C GLY A 127 -7.04 -15.64 -0.29
N GLU A 128 -7.57 -16.00 -1.46
CA GLU A 128 -8.66 -16.97 -1.61
C GLU A 128 -8.31 -18.39 -1.14
N GLU A 129 -7.04 -18.79 -1.24
CA GLU A 129 -6.61 -20.18 -0.98
C GLU A 129 -6.56 -20.57 0.50
N LYS A 130 -6.57 -19.59 1.42
CA LYS A 130 -6.29 -19.84 2.83
C LYS A 130 -7.37 -19.30 3.74
N GLN A 131 -7.97 -20.22 4.50
CA GLN A 131 -9.01 -19.91 5.47
C GLN A 131 -8.60 -20.36 6.88
N TRP A 132 -8.93 -19.53 7.86
CA TRP A 132 -8.72 -19.69 9.29
C TRP A 132 -10.05 -19.58 10.03
N SER A 133 -10.09 -20.14 11.24
CA SER A 133 -11.22 -19.86 12.13
C SER A 133 -11.22 -18.38 12.51
N ALA A 134 -12.41 -17.81 12.74
CA ALA A 134 -12.56 -16.39 13.07
C ALA A 134 -11.67 -15.96 14.26
N GLY A 135 -11.60 -16.77 15.31
CA GLY A 135 -10.76 -16.50 16.48
C GLY A 135 -9.27 -16.51 16.16
N LEU A 136 -8.81 -17.46 15.34
CA LEU A 136 -7.41 -17.53 14.91
C LEU A 136 -7.05 -16.34 14.02
N PHE A 137 -7.93 -15.99 13.08
CA PHE A 137 -7.75 -14.85 12.19
C PHE A 137 -7.70 -13.52 12.94
N LYS A 138 -8.65 -13.28 13.84
CA LYS A 138 -8.64 -12.10 14.69
C LYS A 138 -7.33 -11.98 15.47
N ARG A 139 -6.91 -13.05 16.16
CA ARG A 139 -5.71 -13.02 17.01
C ARG A 139 -4.42 -12.87 16.21
N ASN A 140 -4.26 -13.65 15.14
CA ASN A 140 -2.97 -13.78 14.46
C ASN A 140 -2.78 -12.78 13.31
N ALA A 141 -3.85 -12.19 12.79
CA ALA A 141 -3.78 -11.23 11.68
C ALA A 141 -4.26 -9.85 12.11
N LEU A 142 -5.55 -9.70 12.49
CA LEU A 142 -6.14 -8.38 12.73
C LEU A 142 -5.53 -7.66 13.94
N LEU A 143 -5.40 -8.35 15.08
CA LEU A 143 -4.83 -7.76 16.30
C LEU A 143 -3.33 -7.49 16.14
N VAL A 144 -2.57 -8.44 15.56
CA VAL A 144 -1.14 -8.24 15.26
C VAL A 144 -0.93 -7.01 14.36
N ALA A 145 -1.77 -6.84 13.33
CA ALA A 145 -1.71 -5.69 12.45
C ALA A 145 -2.04 -4.40 13.19
N SER A 146 -3.15 -4.39 13.95
CA SER A 146 -3.62 -3.21 14.68
C SER A 146 -2.58 -2.74 15.69
N GLU A 147 -2.09 -3.66 16.55
CA GLU A 147 -1.08 -3.36 17.57
C GLU A 147 0.21 -2.80 16.97
N GLU A 148 0.71 -3.37 15.86
CA GLU A 148 1.93 -2.85 15.26
C GLU A 148 1.73 -1.44 14.67
N LEU A 149 0.58 -1.19 14.03
CA LEU A 149 0.28 0.13 13.47
C LEU A 149 0.12 1.17 14.58
N GLU A 150 -0.66 0.91 15.63
CA GLU A 150 -0.83 1.84 16.76
C GLU A 150 0.50 2.13 17.50
N ASN A 151 1.38 1.14 17.61
CA ASN A 151 2.67 1.32 18.28
C ASN A 151 3.69 2.11 17.44
N LYS A 152 3.56 2.11 16.11
CA LYS A 152 4.58 2.66 15.20
C LYS A 152 4.11 3.93 14.50
N LEU A 153 2.81 4.10 14.35
CA LEU A 153 2.17 5.23 13.69
C LEU A 153 1.26 5.91 14.71
N ASN A 154 1.03 7.22 14.55
CA ASN A 154 0.11 7.96 15.42
C ASN A 154 -1.34 7.71 14.99
N VAL A 155 -1.82 6.46 15.14
CA VAL A 155 -3.16 6.02 14.73
C VAL A 155 -3.84 5.32 15.90
N ALA A 156 -5.17 5.38 15.95
CA ALA A 156 -5.98 4.61 16.88
C ALA A 156 -6.91 3.67 16.10
N ILE A 157 -6.97 2.40 16.50
CA ILE A 157 -7.68 1.35 15.75
C ILE A 157 -8.67 0.65 16.67
N THR A 158 -9.95 0.70 16.32
CA THR A 158 -11.02 -0.02 17.02
C THR A 158 -11.53 -1.16 16.15
N LEU A 159 -11.48 -2.39 16.68
CA LEU A 159 -11.96 -3.59 16.00
C LEU A 159 -13.22 -4.17 16.65
N THR A 160 -14.35 -4.03 15.95
CA THR A 160 -15.65 -4.59 16.34
C THR A 160 -15.93 -5.90 15.62
N THR A 161 -16.49 -6.88 16.33
CA THR A 161 -16.84 -8.19 15.77
C THR A 161 -18.34 -8.26 15.47
N ILE A 162 -18.69 -8.57 14.22
CA ILE A 162 -20.08 -8.73 13.76
C ILE A 162 -20.49 -10.19 13.97
N LYS A 163 -21.61 -10.43 14.65
CA LYS A 163 -22.09 -11.77 15.02
C LYS A 163 -23.50 -12.03 14.48
N LYS A 164 -23.76 -13.28 14.10
CA LYS A 164 -25.09 -13.85 13.86
C LYS A 164 -25.31 -14.97 14.87
N GLY A 165 -26.04 -14.68 15.93
CA GLY A 165 -26.11 -15.55 17.11
C GLY A 165 -24.73 -15.71 17.75
N ARG A 166 -24.27 -16.96 17.94
CA ARG A 166 -22.93 -17.26 18.50
C ARG A 166 -21.80 -17.23 17.45
N LYS A 167 -22.13 -17.20 16.16
CA LYS A 167 -21.15 -17.24 15.07
C LYS A 167 -20.65 -15.84 14.74
N ILE A 168 -19.33 -15.68 14.63
CA ILE A 168 -18.71 -14.48 14.06
C ILE A 168 -18.88 -14.53 12.55
N VAL A 169 -19.46 -13.48 11.96
CA VAL A 169 -19.75 -13.38 10.52
C VAL A 169 -18.96 -12.30 9.82
N GLY A 170 -18.29 -11.40 10.56
CA GLY A 170 -17.47 -10.35 9.97
C GLY A 170 -16.85 -9.44 11.01
N TYR A 171 -16.21 -8.38 10.51
CA TYR A 171 -15.59 -7.36 11.34
C TYR A 171 -15.86 -5.98 10.77
N GLU A 172 -15.86 -5.01 11.68
CA GLU A 172 -15.78 -3.60 11.39
C GLU A 172 -14.52 -3.07 12.08
N MET A 173 -13.69 -2.36 11.33
CA MET A 173 -12.50 -1.71 11.85
C MET A 173 -12.59 -0.21 11.58
N GLN A 174 -12.52 0.57 12.64
CA GLN A 174 -12.40 2.02 12.56
C GLN A 174 -10.96 2.42 12.83
N ILE A 175 -10.38 3.19 11.91
CA ILE A 175 -9.01 3.69 12.01
C ILE A 175 -9.07 5.21 12.05
N VAL A 176 -8.53 5.79 13.12
CA VAL A 176 -8.40 7.23 13.30
C VAL A 176 -6.95 7.62 13.07
N ASP A 177 -6.70 8.41 12.03
CA ASP A 177 -5.41 9.00 11.73
C ASP A 177 -5.19 10.26 12.57
N ASN A 178 -4.29 10.18 13.55
CA ASN A 178 -3.87 11.34 14.34
C ASN A 178 -2.54 11.91 13.85
N ARG A 179 -2.01 11.42 12.70
CA ARG A 179 -0.81 12.00 12.10
C ARG A 179 -1.12 13.41 11.58
N GLN A 180 -0.14 14.30 11.68
CA GLN A 180 -0.24 15.61 11.08
C GLN A 180 -0.11 15.48 9.55
N PRO A 181 -0.98 16.12 8.75
CA PRO A 181 -0.83 16.13 7.31
C PRO A 181 0.53 16.72 6.94
N THR A 182 1.20 16.09 5.98
CA THR A 182 2.54 16.52 5.56
C THR A 182 2.47 17.82 4.78
N THR A 183 3.57 18.59 4.78
CA THR A 183 3.68 19.80 3.96
C THR A 183 3.40 19.51 2.47
N ALA A 184 3.77 18.32 1.97
CA ALA A 184 3.50 17.89 0.60
C ALA A 184 2.00 17.67 0.34
N GLU A 185 1.29 17.00 1.25
CA GLU A 185 -0.17 16.81 1.17
C GLU A 185 -0.91 18.15 1.30
N VAL A 186 -0.43 19.05 2.17
CA VAL A 186 -0.96 20.40 2.33
C VAL A 186 -0.76 21.23 1.05
N ILE A 187 0.42 21.15 0.42
CA ILE A 187 0.72 21.84 -0.85
C ILE A 187 -0.13 21.26 -1.98
N GLN A 188 -0.27 19.93 -2.06
CA GLN A 188 -1.09 19.29 -3.10
C GLN A 188 -2.56 19.69 -2.97
N HIS A 189 -3.12 19.67 -1.76
CA HIS A 189 -4.48 20.17 -1.51
C HIS A 189 -4.63 21.66 -1.80
N ALA A 190 -3.64 22.50 -1.44
CA ALA A 190 -3.67 23.92 -1.78
C ALA A 190 -3.64 24.14 -3.29
N THR A 191 -2.90 23.31 -4.03
CA THR A 191 -2.81 23.37 -5.49
C THR A 191 -4.13 22.91 -6.14
N GLU A 192 -4.69 21.79 -5.69
CA GLU A 192 -5.98 21.26 -6.15
C GLU A 192 -7.13 22.26 -5.87
N ASN A 193 -7.17 22.88 -4.69
CA ASN A 193 -8.15 23.90 -4.34
C ASN A 193 -7.94 25.23 -5.09
N SER A 194 -6.70 25.59 -5.44
CA SER A 194 -6.41 26.81 -6.23
C SER A 194 -6.89 26.73 -7.68
N HIS A 195 -7.12 25.52 -8.20
CA HIS A 195 -7.76 25.30 -9.50
C HIS A 195 -9.30 25.24 -9.41
N GLN A 196 -9.85 25.43 -8.21
CA GLN A 196 -11.29 25.41 -7.92
C GLN A 196 -11.84 26.82 -7.62
N THR A 197 -11.15 27.88 -8.05
CA THR A 197 -11.72 29.23 -8.15
C THR A 197 -12.60 29.26 -9.38
N ASP A 198 -13.92 29.28 -9.18
CA ASP A 198 -14.91 29.40 -10.25
C ASP A 198 -14.90 30.85 -10.78
N ILE A 199 -15.27 31.04 -12.05
CA ILE A 199 -15.24 32.35 -12.74
C ILE A 199 -16.08 33.41 -12.03
N TYR A 200 -16.99 32.98 -11.14
CA TYR A 200 -17.86 33.82 -10.33
C TYR A 200 -17.16 34.49 -9.14
N ASP A 201 -16.00 34.01 -8.70
CA ASP A 201 -15.20 34.67 -7.63
C ASP A 201 -14.50 35.96 -8.13
N PHE A 202 -14.58 36.26 -9.43
CA PHE A 202 -14.10 37.51 -10.05
C PHE A 202 -15.23 38.54 -10.32
N LEU A 203 -16.48 38.24 -9.93
CA LEU A 203 -17.64 39.08 -10.24
C LEU A 203 -18.26 39.83 -9.03
N ASP A 204 -17.59 39.85 -7.88
CA ASP A 204 -17.91 40.75 -6.75
C ASP A 204 -16.87 41.88 -6.58
#